data_AF-A0A6B0TAR5-F1
#
_entry.id   AF-A0A6B0TAR5-F1
#
_cell.length_a   1.000
_cell.length_b   1.000
_cell.length_c   1.000
_cell.angle_alpha   90.00
_cell.angle_beta   90.00
_cell.angle_gamma   90.00
#
_symmetry.space_group_name_H-M   'P 1'
#
loop_
_entity.id
_entity.type
_entity.pdbx_description
1 polymer ?
#
loop_
_entity_poly.entity_id
_entity_poly.type
_entity_poly.pdbx_seq_one_letter_code
_entity_poly.pdbx_strand_id
1 'polypeptide(L)'
;MSETNRTGREARTEPEVPPADKRPALDELTESEREVFETVEMGEPGVREFARETERHPSTVQTLLRRARLKIELAEARDDGGETSHPHAGVGSQ
;
A
#
# COMPACT_ATOMS: atom_id res chain seq x y z
N MET A 1 3.64 -48.02 -27.66
CA MET A 1 4.49 -46.80 -27.66
C MET A 1 3.88 -45.87 -26.63
N SER A 2 4.57 -45.69 -25.51
CA SER A 2 4.15 -44.82 -24.42
C SER A 2 4.44 -43.37 -24.80
N GLU A 3 3.48 -42.46 -24.66
CA GLU A 3 3.79 -41.03 -24.70
C GLU A 3 3.10 -40.31 -23.54
N THR A 4 3.95 -39.77 -22.69
CA THR A 4 3.70 -39.19 -21.40
C THR A 4 3.47 -37.69 -21.60
N ASN A 5 2.23 -37.20 -21.48
CA ASN A 5 2.00 -35.76 -21.33
C ASN A 5 1.76 -35.41 -19.86
N ARG A 6 2.88 -35.43 -19.12
CA ARG A 6 3.06 -34.73 -17.85
C ARG A 6 3.37 -33.26 -18.19
N THR A 7 2.33 -32.46 -18.36
CA THR A 7 2.41 -30.99 -18.20
C THR A 7 1.80 -30.74 -16.82
N GLY A 8 2.57 -30.41 -15.79
CA GLY A 8 3.42 -29.22 -15.78
C GLY A 8 2.66 -28.18 -14.98
N ARG A 9 2.67 -28.37 -13.66
CA ARG A 9 2.17 -27.47 -12.64
C ARG A 9 2.96 -26.16 -12.74
N GLU A 10 2.44 -25.18 -13.45
CA GLU A 10 2.93 -23.81 -13.38
C GLU A 10 1.78 -22.92 -12.94
N ALA A 11 1.46 -23.00 -11.65
CA ALA A 11 0.78 -21.92 -10.96
C ALA A 11 1.76 -20.75 -10.92
N ARG A 12 1.84 -20.02 -12.03
CA ARG A 12 2.41 -18.68 -12.06
C ARG A 12 1.40 -17.82 -11.31
N THR A 13 1.59 -17.71 -10.00
CA THR A 13 1.03 -16.62 -9.21
C THR A 13 1.66 -15.35 -9.77
N GLU A 14 1.12 -14.83 -10.88
CA GLU A 14 1.16 -13.39 -11.08
C GLU A 14 0.50 -12.82 -9.83
N PRO A 15 1.20 -11.99 -9.03
CA PRO A 15 0.52 -11.27 -7.97
C PRO A 15 -0.55 -10.46 -8.67
N GLU A 16 -1.80 -10.87 -8.50
CA GLU A 16 -2.97 -10.12 -8.89
C GLU A 16 -2.85 -8.78 -8.19
N VAL A 17 -2.22 -7.81 -8.87
CA VAL A 17 -2.23 -6.42 -8.43
C VAL A 17 -3.71 -6.05 -8.39
N PRO A 18 -4.29 -5.85 -7.19
CA PRO A 18 -5.70 -5.57 -7.09
C PRO A 18 -6.01 -4.31 -7.93
N PRO A 19 -7.20 -4.26 -8.54
CA PRO A 19 -7.58 -3.18 -9.45
C PRO A 19 -7.26 -1.82 -8.83
N ALA A 20 -6.61 -0.96 -9.62
CA ALA A 20 -6.11 0.34 -9.18
C ALA A 20 -7.20 1.28 -8.62
N ASP A 21 -8.47 0.94 -8.82
CA ASP A 21 -9.68 1.63 -8.35
C ASP A 21 -9.91 1.56 -6.83
N LYS A 22 -9.11 0.81 -6.07
CA LYS A 22 -9.06 0.90 -4.60
C LYS A 22 -7.64 1.13 -4.08
N ARG A 23 -6.82 1.89 -4.81
CA ARG A 23 -5.62 2.42 -4.18
C ARG A 23 -6.11 3.43 -3.12
N PRO A 24 -5.90 3.18 -1.83
CA PRO A 24 -6.30 4.13 -0.82
C PRO A 24 -5.63 5.48 -1.09
N ALA A 25 -6.17 6.56 -0.55
CA ALA A 25 -5.61 7.91 -0.70
C ALA A 25 -4.25 8.02 0.02
N LEU A 26 -3.22 7.39 -0.54
CA LEU A 26 -1.86 7.36 -0.01
C LEU A 26 -1.20 8.75 -0.12
N ASP A 27 -1.75 9.65 -0.92
CA ASP A 27 -1.30 11.05 -1.06
C ASP A 27 -1.51 11.89 0.21
N GLU A 28 -2.46 11.52 1.08
CA GLU A 28 -2.62 12.21 2.38
C GLU A 28 -1.66 11.69 3.48
N LEU A 29 -0.93 10.61 3.19
CA LEU A 29 0.03 10.01 4.11
C LEU A 29 1.41 10.66 3.98
N THR A 30 2.09 10.83 5.10
CA THR A 30 3.53 11.14 5.08
C THR A 30 4.32 9.94 4.54
N GLU A 31 5.53 10.16 4.03
CA GLU A 31 6.39 9.08 3.52
C GLU A 31 6.53 7.92 4.52
N SER A 32 6.75 8.22 5.81
CA SER A 32 6.85 7.22 6.87
C SER A 32 5.53 6.48 7.17
N GLU A 33 4.39 7.15 7.06
CA GLU A 33 3.07 6.54 7.26
C GLU A 33 2.71 5.64 6.07
N ARG A 34 2.99 6.12 4.86
CA ARG A 34 2.80 5.40 3.60
C ARG A 34 3.64 4.13 3.61
N GLU A 35 4.94 4.24 3.83
CA GLU A 35 5.88 3.11 3.87
C GLU A 35 5.42 2.01 4.83
N VAL A 36 5.01 2.38 6.05
CA VAL A 36 4.49 1.43 7.05
C VAL A 36 3.18 0.80 6.58
N PHE A 37 2.26 1.60 6.05
CA PHE A 37 0.96 1.10 5.59
C PHE A 37 1.11 0.15 4.40
N GLU A 38 1.89 0.53 3.38
CA GLU A 38 2.16 -0.31 2.22
C GLU A 38 2.85 -1.61 2.63
N THR A 39 3.87 -1.53 3.49
CA THR A 39 4.66 -2.71 3.85
C THR A 39 3.91 -3.66 4.80
N VAL A 40 3.11 -3.14 5.73
CA VAL A 40 2.42 -3.96 6.75
C VAL A 40 1.03 -4.41 6.30
N GLU A 41 0.28 -3.57 5.58
CA GLU A 41 -1.10 -3.93 5.14
C GLU A 41 -1.10 -4.58 3.76
N MET A 42 -0.18 -4.21 2.86
CA MET A 42 -0.10 -4.77 1.51
C MET A 42 1.09 -5.72 1.32
N GLY A 43 2.06 -5.73 2.24
CA GLY A 43 3.21 -6.61 2.21
C GLY A 43 3.08 -7.82 3.14
N GLU A 44 4.16 -8.60 3.23
CA GLU A 44 4.26 -9.81 4.07
C GLU A 44 4.67 -9.56 5.54
N PRO A 45 5.59 -8.63 5.88
CA PRO A 45 6.08 -8.51 7.25
C PRO A 45 5.06 -7.79 8.13
N GLY A 46 4.68 -8.45 9.24
CA GLY A 46 3.88 -7.80 10.28
C GLY A 46 4.64 -6.69 11.01
N VAL A 47 3.93 -5.85 11.77
CA VAL A 47 4.46 -4.66 12.48
C VAL A 47 5.79 -4.88 13.21
N ARG A 48 5.97 -6.04 13.85
CA ARG A 48 7.18 -6.37 14.62
C ARG A 48 8.39 -6.65 13.74
N GLU A 49 8.18 -7.25 12.58
CA GLU A 49 9.23 -7.56 11.63
C GLU A 49 9.71 -6.29 10.94
N PHE A 50 8.77 -5.48 10.44
CA PHE A 50 9.06 -4.16 9.89
C PHE A 50 9.79 -3.24 10.89
N ALA A 51 9.37 -3.23 12.16
CA ALA A 51 10.04 -2.47 13.21
C ALA A 51 11.50 -2.92 13.42
N ARG A 52 11.76 -4.22 13.31
CA ARG A 52 13.11 -4.80 13.43
C ARG A 52 13.99 -4.42 12.25
N GLU A 53 13.45 -4.48 11.04
CA GLU A 53 14.18 -4.17 9.80
C GLU A 53 14.51 -2.67 9.68
N THR A 54 13.59 -1.82 10.12
CA THR A 54 13.74 -0.35 10.05
C THR A 54 14.41 0.26 11.28
N GLU A 55 14.86 -0.56 12.23
CA GLU A 55 15.41 -0.13 13.52
C GLU A 55 14.46 0.82 14.30
N ARG A 56 13.15 0.72 14.07
CA ARG A 56 12.12 1.53 14.72
C ARG A 56 11.52 0.80 15.92
N HIS A 57 11.01 1.55 16.89
CA HIS A 57 10.26 0.95 17.99
C HIS A 57 8.89 0.45 17.50
N PRO A 58 8.44 -0.76 17.88
CA PRO A 58 7.15 -1.31 17.43
C PRO A 58 5.95 -0.43 17.80
N SER A 59 6.04 0.33 18.91
CA SER A 59 5.01 1.32 19.27
C SER A 59 4.93 2.49 18.29
N THR A 60 6.07 2.90 17.73
CA THR A 60 6.13 3.96 16.71
C THR A 60 5.48 3.47 15.43
N VAL A 61 5.81 2.26 14.98
CA VAL A 61 5.20 1.65 13.78
C VAL A 61 3.69 1.50 13.94
N GLN A 62 3.20 1.03 15.09
CA GLN A 62 1.76 0.97 15.36
C GLN A 62 1.09 2.35 15.33
N THR A 63 1.78 3.39 15.83
CA THR A 63 1.25 4.75 15.83
C THR A 63 1.12 5.29 14.41
N LEU A 64 2.16 5.07 13.59
CA LEU A 64 2.17 5.44 12.16
C LEU A 64 1.06 4.69 11.40
N LEU A 65 0.94 3.38 11.61
CA LEU A 65 -0.09 2.56 10.98
C LEU A 65 -1.50 3.01 11.36
N ARG A 66 -1.74 3.30 12.64
CA ARG A 66 -3.04 3.81 13.12
C ARG A 66 -3.38 5.15 12.45
N ARG A 67 -2.41 6.07 12.38
CA ARG A 67 -2.60 7.37 11.72
C ARG A 67 -2.88 7.21 10.24
N ALA A 68 -2.15 6.31 9.57
CA ALA A 68 -2.35 6.03 8.16
C ALA A 68 -3.77 5.53 7.87
N ARG A 69 -4.24 4.55 8.65
CA ARG A 69 -5.62 4.04 8.53
C ARG A 69 -6.68 5.12 8.73
N LEU A 70 -6.54 5.96 9.77
CA LEU A 70 -7.50 7.04 10.03
C LEU A 70 -7.56 8.07 8.89
N LYS A 71 -6.41 8.40 8.29
CA LYS A 71 -6.35 9.32 7.16
C LYS A 71 -6.99 8.73 5.92
N ILE A 72 -6.72 7.46 5.62
CA ILE A 72 -7.35 6.76 4.50
C ILE A 72 -8.85 6.69 4.70
N GLU A 73 -9.32 6.28 5.88
CA GLU A 73 -10.76 6.22 6.19
C GLU A 73 -11.42 7.60 6.04
N LEU A 74 -10.75 8.66 6.49
CA LEU A 74 -11.23 10.03 6.33
C LEU A 74 -11.22 10.47 4.85
N ALA A 75 -10.22 10.09 4.06
CA ALA A 75 -10.13 10.39 2.64
C ALA A 75 -11.20 9.65 1.84
N GLU A 76 -11.35 8.35 2.07
CA GLU A 76 -12.40 7.52 1.46
C GLU A 76 -13.80 8.05 1.81
N ALA A 77 -14.01 8.54 3.04
CA ALA A 77 -15.25 9.20 3.42
C ALA A 77 -15.47 10.56 2.74
N ARG A 78 -14.43 11.18 2.17
CA ARG A 78 -14.50 12.44 1.41
C ARG A 78 -14.66 12.20 -0.09
N ASP A 79 -14.16 11.08 -0.60
CA ASP A 79 -14.24 10.69 -2.02
C ASP A 79 -15.60 10.06 -2.42
N ASP A 80 -16.51 9.79 -1.47
CA ASP A 80 -17.92 9.42 -1.76
C ASP A 80 -18.71 10.56 -2.47
N GLY A 81 -18.07 11.72 -2.72
CA GLY A 81 -18.66 12.88 -3.35
C GLY A 81 -17.73 13.67 -4.28
N GLY A 82 -17.11 13.02 -5.27
CA GLY A 82 -16.74 13.65 -6.55
C GLY A 82 -15.54 14.61 -6.58
N GLU A 83 -14.59 14.27 -7.46
CA GLU A 83 -13.64 15.18 -8.12
C GLU A 83 -12.74 16.02 -7.18
N THR A 84 -11.74 15.38 -6.58
CA THR A 84 -10.61 16.10 -5.98
C THR A 84 -9.63 16.53 -7.09
N SER A 85 -9.85 17.74 -7.60
CA SER A 85 -8.80 18.51 -8.28
C SER A 85 -7.61 18.65 -7.33
N HIS A 86 -6.55 17.86 -7.54
CA HIS A 86 -5.24 18.12 -6.95
C HIS A 86 -4.60 19.31 -7.69
N PRO A 87 -4.44 20.50 -7.07
CA PRO A 87 -3.55 21.49 -7.65
C PRO A 87 -2.11 21.00 -7.44
N HIS A 88 -1.56 20.31 -8.44
CA HIS A 88 -0.10 20.19 -8.50
C HIS A 88 0.45 21.61 -8.62
N ALA A 89 1.21 22.03 -7.62
CA ALA A 89 1.83 23.33 -7.60
C ALA A 89 2.73 23.46 -8.84
N GLY A 90 2.30 24.27 -9.81
CA GLY A 90 3.12 24.71 -10.91
C GLY A 90 4.26 25.56 -10.36
N VAL A 91 5.43 24.95 -10.20
CA VAL A 91 6.69 25.67 -10.01
C VAL A 91 7.14 26.16 -11.39
N GLY A 92 6.48 27.22 -11.85
CA GLY A 92 6.92 27.99 -13.01
C GLY A 92 8.00 28.97 -12.57
N SER A 93 9.26 28.55 -12.65
CA SER A 93 10.42 29.45 -12.58
C SER A 93 10.86 29.78 -14.01
N GLN A 94 10.67 31.04 -14.42
CA GLN A 94 11.43 31.70 -15.49
C GLN A 94 11.95 33.03 -14.96
#